data_AF-A0A1W7M5W0-F1
#
_entry.id   AF-A0A1W7M5W0-F1
#
_cell.length_a   1.000
_cell.length_b   1.000
_cell.length_c   1.000
_cell.angle_alpha   90.00
_cell.angle_beta   90.00
_cell.angle_gamma   90.00
#
_symmetry.space_group_name_H-M   'P 1'
#
loop_
_entity.id
_entity.type
_entity.pdbx_description
1 polymer ?
#
loop_
_entity_poly.entity_id
_entity_poly.type
_entity_poly.pdbx_seq_one_letter_code
_entity_poly.pdbx_strand_id
1 'polypeptide(L)'
;MADAVAALAEGRREQDELARQVALLRRARDQAREAYAQGIVALIDVLDADRNLLEATDRLAQNREALARASVAAVRAMGGGYGPGEQEADHHG
;
A
#
# COMPACT_ATOMS: atom_id res chain seq x y z
N MET A 1 5.99 -2.18 -21.20
CA MET A 1 4.65 -1.56 -21.07
C MET A 1 3.63 -2.54 -20.49
N ALA A 2 3.41 -3.70 -21.11
CA ALA A 2 2.49 -4.72 -20.59
C ALA A 2 2.80 -5.12 -19.13
N ASP A 3 4.08 -5.30 -18.79
CA ASP A 3 4.50 -5.68 -17.43
C ASP A 3 4.22 -4.59 -16.38
N ALA A 4 4.39 -3.31 -16.74
CA ALA A 4 4.11 -2.19 -15.85
C ALA A 4 2.60 -2.01 -15.60
N VAL A 5 1.77 -2.23 -16.62
CA VAL A 5 0.31 -2.19 -16.49
C VAL A 5 -0.19 -3.38 -15.67
N ALA A 6 0.38 -4.57 -15.88
CA ALA A 6 0.05 -5.76 -15.10
C ALA A 6 0.41 -5.57 -13.61
N ALA A 7 1.60 -5.03 -13.31
CA ALA A 7 2.00 -4.73 -11.93
C ALA A 7 1.08 -3.71 -11.25
N LEU A 8 0.63 -2.67 -11.98
CA LEU A 8 -0.35 -1.70 -11.47
C LEU A 8 -1.72 -2.32 -11.21
N ALA A 9 -2.18 -3.22 -12.09
CA ALA A 9 -3.44 -3.94 -11.90
C ALA A 9 -3.38 -4.84 -10.66
N GLU A 10 -2.27 -5.56 -10.46
CA GLU A 10 -2.09 -6.44 -9.31
C GLU A 10 -2.01 -5.64 -8.00
N GLY A 11 -1.21 -4.57 -7.96
CA GLY A 11 -1.14 -3.74 -6.77
C GLY A 11 -2.48 -3.11 -6.38
N ARG A 12 -3.36 -2.79 -7.35
CA ARG A 12 -4.73 -2.30 -7.08
C ARG A 12 -5.62 -3.38 -6.47
N ARG A 13 -5.51 -4.63 -6.89
CA ARG A 13 -6.23 -5.74 -6.26
C ARG A 13 -5.81 -5.92 -4.80
N GLU A 14 -4.51 -5.88 -4.56
CA GLU A 14 -3.96 -5.91 -3.20
C GLU A 14 -4.46 -4.70 -2.37
N GLN A 15 -4.53 -3.50 -2.96
CA GLN A 15 -5.09 -2.33 -2.30
C GLN A 15 -6.54 -2.56 -1.83
N ASP A 16 -7.37 -3.17 -2.67
CA ASP A 16 -8.76 -3.46 -2.35
C ASP A 16 -8.88 -4.53 -1.25
N GLU A 17 -8.01 -5.53 -1.25
CA GLU A 17 -7.91 -6.54 -0.19
C GLU A 17 -7.51 -5.94 1.15
N LEU A 18 -6.46 -5.12 1.17
CA LEU A 18 -6.00 -4.41 2.36
C LEU A 18 -7.07 -3.45 2.90
N ALA A 19 -7.80 -2.76 2.01
CA ALA A 19 -8.91 -1.91 2.41
C ALA A 19 -10.06 -2.70 3.07
N ARG A 20 -10.39 -3.89 2.53
CA ARG A 20 -11.36 -4.80 3.17
C ARG A 20 -10.87 -5.29 4.53
N GLN A 21 -9.59 -5.66 4.64
CA GLN A 21 -8.98 -6.09 5.89
C GLN A 21 -9.06 -5.00 6.97
N VAL A 22 -8.71 -3.74 6.63
CA VAL A 22 -8.84 -2.60 7.53
C VAL A 22 -10.28 -2.41 7.99
N ALA A 23 -11.26 -2.53 7.10
CA ALA A 23 -12.67 -2.40 7.46
C ALA A 23 -13.14 -3.49 8.44
N LEU A 24 -12.70 -4.74 8.25
CA LEU A 24 -13.00 -5.84 9.15
C LEU A 24 -12.34 -5.64 10.53
N LEU A 25 -11.07 -5.23 10.55
CA LEU A 25 -10.35 -4.99 11.80
C LEU A 25 -10.89 -3.80 12.59
N ARG A 26 -11.41 -2.76 11.91
CA ARG A 26 -12.16 -1.69 12.58
C ARG A 26 -13.37 -2.22 13.32
N ARG A 27 -14.16 -3.10 12.69
CA ARG A 27 -15.33 -3.72 13.33
C ARG A 27 -14.92 -4.58 14.53
N ALA A 28 -13.87 -5.39 14.38
CA ALA A 28 -13.34 -6.21 15.48
C ALA A 28 -12.88 -5.35 16.67
N ARG A 29 -12.19 -4.24 16.39
CA ARG A 29 -11.78 -3.26 17.39
C ARG A 29 -12.98 -2.64 18.11
N ASP A 30 -14.00 -2.23 17.37
CA ASP A 30 -15.21 -1.64 17.95
C ASP A 30 -15.94 -2.65 18.86
N GLN A 31 -16.04 -3.91 18.45
CA GLN A 31 -16.60 -5.00 19.26
C GLN A 31 -15.78 -5.28 20.53
N ALA A 32 -14.44 -5.29 20.42
CA ALA A 32 -13.56 -5.47 21.58
C ALA A 32 -13.74 -4.34 22.60
N ARG A 33 -13.87 -3.08 22.14
CA ARG A 33 -14.14 -1.93 23.01
C ARG A 33 -15.47 -2.04 23.73
N GLU A 34 -16.52 -2.47 23.03
CA GLU A 34 -17.83 -2.69 23.63
C GLU A 34 -17.78 -3.80 24.70
N ALA A 35 -17.15 -4.94 24.39
CA ALA A 35 -16.99 -6.04 25.33
C ALA A 35 -16.15 -5.64 26.57
N TYR A 36 -15.11 -4.83 26.38
CA TYR A 36 -14.29 -4.30 27.49
C TYR A 36 -15.12 -3.36 28.39
N ALA A 37 -15.91 -2.47 27.80
CA ALA A 37 -16.79 -1.58 28.56
C ALA A 37 -17.84 -2.35 29.39
N GLN A 38 -18.22 -3.54 28.94
CA GLN A 38 -19.12 -4.45 29.65
C GLN A 38 -18.38 -5.39 30.64
N GLY A 39 -17.05 -5.35 30.71
CA GLY A 39 -16.24 -6.21 31.56
C GLY A 39 -16.15 -7.68 31.09
N ILE A 40 -16.49 -7.96 29.84
CA ILE A 40 -16.49 -9.32 29.26
C ILE A 40 -15.07 -9.75 28.85
N VAL A 41 -14.26 -8.78 28.39
CA VAL A 41 -12.87 -9.00 27.96
C VAL A 41 -11.93 -8.04 28.68
N ALA A 42 -10.63 -8.31 28.65
CA ALA A 42 -9.63 -7.47 29.28
C ALA A 42 -9.20 -6.32 28.36
N LEU A 43 -8.57 -5.28 28.93
CA LEU A 43 -8.05 -4.15 28.13
C LEU A 43 -7.03 -4.60 27.07
N ILE A 44 -6.30 -5.69 27.33
CA ILE A 44 -5.31 -6.23 26.38
C ILE A 44 -5.96 -6.66 25.05
N ASP A 45 -7.18 -7.19 25.08
CA ASP A 45 -7.90 -7.62 23.87
C ASP A 45 -8.24 -6.41 22.97
N VAL A 46 -8.53 -5.25 23.58
CA VAL A 46 -8.73 -3.99 22.84
C VAL A 46 -7.43 -3.51 22.20
N LEU A 47 -6.33 -3.56 22.96
CA LEU A 47 -5.02 -3.12 22.49
C LEU A 47 -4.50 -4.01 21.36
N ASP A 48 -4.73 -5.31 21.42
CA ASP A 48 -4.40 -6.24 20.33
C ASP A 48 -5.23 -5.95 19.08
N ALA A 49 -6.53 -5.65 19.23
CA ALA A 49 -7.37 -5.25 18.11
C ALA A 49 -6.93 -3.90 17.50
N ASP A 50 -6.58 -2.91 18.32
CA ASP A 50 -6.03 -1.63 17.87
C ASP A 50 -4.67 -1.82 17.16
N ARG A 51 -3.80 -2.71 17.66
CA ARG A 51 -2.51 -3.05 17.02
C ARG A 51 -2.70 -3.71 15.65
N ASN A 52 -3.59 -4.69 15.56
CA ASN A 52 -3.91 -5.35 14.29
C ASN A 52 -4.45 -4.33 13.26
N LEU A 53 -5.32 -3.43 13.70
CA LEU A 53 -5.85 -2.35 12.86
C LEU A 53 -4.75 -1.40 12.38
N LEU A 54 -3.83 -1.02 13.27
CA LEU A 54 -2.69 -0.17 12.92
C LEU A 54 -1.82 -0.83 11.85
N GLU A 55 -1.40 -2.08 12.08
CA GLU A 55 -0.56 -2.84 11.15
C GLU A 55 -1.20 -2.98 9.76
N ALA A 56 -2.52 -3.27 9.70
CA ALA A 56 -3.23 -3.35 8.43
C ALA A 56 -3.38 -1.98 7.74
N THR A 57 -3.57 -0.91 8.51
CA THR A 57 -3.66 0.46 7.97
C THR A 57 -2.32 0.90 7.38
N ASP A 58 -1.22 0.58 8.05
CA ASP A 58 0.13 0.88 7.58
C ASP A 58 0.45 0.13 6.28
N ARG A 59 0.08 -1.16 6.19
CA ARG A 59 0.23 -1.93 4.93
C ARG A 59 -0.56 -1.30 3.78
N LEU A 60 -1.79 -0.88 4.01
CA LEU A 60 -2.60 -0.18 3.00
C LEU A 60 -1.94 1.14 2.56
N ALA A 61 -1.35 1.90 3.49
CA ALA A 61 -0.63 3.12 3.16
C ALA A 61 0.62 2.85 2.29
N GLN A 62 1.41 1.83 2.64
CA GLN A 62 2.59 1.41 1.87
C GLN A 62 2.23 0.94 0.46
N ASN A 63 1.18 0.14 0.30
CA ASN A 63 0.71 -0.29 -1.02
C ASN A 63 0.25 0.90 -1.88
N ARG A 64 -0.50 1.85 -1.30
CA ARG A 64 -0.92 3.09 -2.01
C ARG A 64 0.28 3.92 -2.46
N GLU A 65 1.29 4.04 -1.61
CA GLU A 65 2.53 4.74 -1.94
C GLU A 65 3.27 4.07 -3.12
N ALA A 66 3.37 2.74 -3.09
CA ALA A 66 3.98 1.95 -4.16
C ALA A 66 3.22 2.11 -5.49
N LEU A 67 1.89 2.05 -5.46
CA LEU A 67 1.04 2.28 -6.63
C LEU A 67 1.19 3.68 -7.21
N ALA A 68 1.29 4.71 -6.35
CA ALA A 68 1.51 6.08 -6.79
C ALA A 68 2.86 6.22 -7.52
N ARG A 69 3.94 5.66 -6.94
CA ARG A 69 5.26 5.64 -7.58
C ARG A 69 5.24 4.91 -8.92
N ALA A 70 4.63 3.74 -8.98
CA ALA A 70 4.52 2.95 -10.21
C ALA A 70 3.73 3.70 -11.30
N SER A 71 2.68 4.42 -10.91
CA SER A 71 1.87 5.22 -11.85
C SER A 71 2.69 6.37 -12.45
N VAL A 72 3.48 7.08 -11.63
CA VAL A 72 4.37 8.15 -12.11
C VAL A 72 5.45 7.60 -13.07
N ALA A 73 6.05 6.45 -12.73
CA ALA A 73 7.06 5.81 -13.57
C ALA A 73 6.48 5.40 -14.94
N ALA A 74 5.27 4.83 -14.96
CA ALA A 74 4.58 4.46 -16.19
C ALA A 74 4.31 5.69 -17.08
N VAL A 75 3.83 6.79 -16.51
CA VAL A 75 3.60 8.05 -17.26
C VAL A 75 4.91 8.61 -17.84
N ARG A 76 5.99 8.64 -17.06
CA ARG A 76 7.31 9.11 -17.55
C ARG A 76 7.82 8.27 -18.72
N ALA A 77 7.67 6.94 -18.65
CA ALA A 77 8.08 6.04 -19.72
C ALA A 77 7.26 6.22 -21.02
N MET A 78 6.03 6.73 -20.93
CA MET A 78 5.17 7.00 -22.09
C MET A 78 5.41 8.39 -22.72
N GLY A 79 5.91 9.36 -21.95
CA GLY A 79 5.88 10.78 -22.34
C GLY A 79 7.23 11.52 -22.43
N GLY A 80 8.37 10.90 -22.10
CA GLY A 80 9.64 11.63 -22.16
C GLY A 80 10.79 10.96 -21.42
N GLY A 81 11.11 9.71 -21.77
CA GLY A 81 12.46 9.21 -21.48
C GLY A 81 13.44 10.15 -22.19
N TYR A 82 14.23 10.91 -21.44
CA TYR A 82 15.35 11.64 -22.01
C TYR A 82 16.12 10.65 -22.90
N GLY A 83 16.34 11.05 -24.16
CA GLY A 83 17.13 10.32 -25.13
C GLY A 83 18.55 10.07 -24.60
N PRO A 84 19.35 9.23 -25.29
CA PRO A 84 20.66 8.80 -24.81
C PRO A 84 21.53 10.01 -24.48
N GLY A 85 21.67 10.28 -23.17
CA GLY A 85 22.68 11.17 -22.63
C GLY A 85 23.92 10.34 -22.37
N GLU A 86 24.94 10.56 -23.20
CA GLU A 86 26.36 10.38 -22.87
C GLU A 86 26.86 8.94 -22.74
N GLN A 87 27.05 8.28 -23.89
CA GLN A 87 28.09 7.27 -24.10
C GLN A 87 28.65 7.39 -25.53
N GLU A 88 28.97 8.59 -26.01
CA GLU A 88 29.69 8.76 -27.29
C GLU A 88 30.27 10.18 -27.43
N ALA A 89 31.25 10.55 -26.61
CA ALA A 89 32.18 11.66 -26.90
C ALA A 89 33.42 11.64 -25.99
N ASP A 90 34.10 10.51 -25.87
CA ASP A 90 35.55 10.53 -25.58
C ASP A 90 36.27 9.30 -26.14
N HIS A 91 36.14 9.11 -27.46
CA HIS A 91 37.05 8.27 -28.23
C HIS A 91 37.16 8.80 -29.66
N HIS A 92 37.81 9.96 -29.86
CA HIS A 92 38.61 10.22 -31.07
C HIS A 92 39.36 11.55 -31.00
N GLY A 93 40.69 11.48 -31.19
CA GLY A 93 41.52 12.58 -31.69
C GLY A 93 42.57 13.10 -30.72
#